data_AF-A0A4W6C2N5-F1
#
_entry.id   AF-A0A4W6C2N5-F1
#
_cell.length_a   1.000
_cell.length_b   1.000
_cell.length_c   1.000
_cell.angle_alpha   90.00
_cell.angle_beta   90.00
_cell.angle_gamma   90.00
#
_symmetry.space_group_name_H-M   'P 1'
#
loop_
_entity.id
_entity.type
_entity.pdbx_description
1 polymer ?
#
loop_
_entity_poly.entity_id
_entity_poly.type
_entity_poly.pdbx_seq_one_letter_code
_entity_poly.pdbx_strand_id
1 'polypeptide(L)'
;MASSLTCTGVIWALLSLLCAAASCVGFFMPYWLLGTQMDKPVSFGTFRRCSYPVRDEERQATVMLEQCGRYASFNGIPSLEWRICTVVTGVGCGLLLLVALTALMGCCISDLISRTIGRVAGGIQFVGGLLIGSGCALYPLGWDSEEVQQTCNNSSDQFQLGKMSSREIHHTTARAQRLNYASMLQP
;
A
#
# COMPACT_ATOMS: atom_id res chain seq x y z
N MET A 1 -15.08 -14.42 33.96
CA MET A 1 -14.47 -13.12 33.61
C MET A 1 -15.54 -12.32 32.86
N ALA A 2 -16.20 -11.40 33.54
CA ALA A 2 -17.20 -10.54 32.92
C ALA A 2 -16.48 -9.38 32.23
N SER A 3 -16.53 -9.31 30.91
CA SER A 3 -16.02 -8.17 30.15
C SER A 3 -16.88 -6.95 30.47
N SER A 4 -16.36 -5.98 31.22
CA SER A 4 -17.01 -4.69 31.48
C SER A 4 -16.76 -3.67 30.35
N LEU A 5 -16.57 -4.14 29.12
CA LEU A 5 -16.72 -3.29 27.93
C LEU A 5 -18.16 -3.36 27.45
N THR A 6 -18.80 -2.20 27.31
CA THR A 6 -20.07 -2.08 26.60
C THR A 6 -19.94 -2.69 25.20
N CYS A 7 -21.01 -3.29 24.65
CA CYS A 7 -21.01 -3.87 23.29
C CYS A 7 -20.44 -2.89 22.25
N THR A 8 -20.66 -1.60 22.43
CA THR A 8 -20.10 -0.50 21.63
C THR A 8 -18.58 -0.50 21.60
N GLY A 9 -17.90 -0.72 22.74
CA GLY A 9 -16.44 -0.76 22.82
C GLY A 9 -15.84 -1.97 22.08
N VAL A 10 -16.49 -3.13 22.18
CA VAL A 10 -16.09 -4.35 21.45
C VAL A 10 -16.24 -4.14 19.93
N ILE A 11 -17.37 -3.59 19.49
CA ILE A 11 -17.61 -3.28 18.07
C ILE A 11 -16.56 -2.30 17.55
N TRP A 12 -16.26 -1.25 18.32
CA TRP A 12 -15.24 -0.26 17.94
C TRP A 12 -13.84 -0.88 17.84
N ALA A 13 -13.46 -1.76 18.77
CA ALA A 13 -12.17 -2.45 18.73
C ALA A 13 -12.04 -3.36 17.50
N LEU A 14 -13.07 -4.16 17.20
CA LEU A 14 -13.11 -5.02 16.01
C LEU A 14 -13.02 -4.21 14.72
N LEU A 15 -13.81 -3.14 14.61
CA LEU A 15 -13.78 -2.26 13.44
C LEU A 15 -12.40 -1.61 13.27
N SER A 16 -11.80 -1.12 14.36
CA SER A 16 -10.45 -0.54 14.35
C SER A 16 -9.40 -1.53 13.86
N LEU A 17 -9.48 -2.79 14.31
CA LEU A 17 -8.58 -3.85 13.87
C LEU A 17 -8.76 -4.16 12.38
N LEU A 18 -9.99 -4.30 11.91
CA LEU A 18 -10.28 -4.56 10.49
C LEU A 18 -9.79 -3.41 9.61
N CYS A 19 -10.02 -2.16 10.01
CA CYS A 19 -9.52 -0.98 9.31
C CYS A 19 -8.00 -0.94 9.28
N ALA A 20 -7.33 -1.21 10.41
CA ALA A 20 -5.87 -1.24 10.46
C ALA A 20 -5.29 -2.35 9.57
N ALA A 21 -5.87 -3.56 9.61
CA ALA A 21 -5.45 -4.68 8.77
C ALA A 21 -5.65 -4.38 7.28
N ALA A 22 -6.83 -3.90 6.89
CA ALA A 22 -7.11 -3.52 5.49
C ALA A 22 -6.17 -2.42 4.99
N SER A 23 -5.89 -1.40 5.83
CA SER A 23 -4.97 -0.32 5.48
C SER A 23 -3.54 -0.82 5.30
N CYS A 24 -3.07 -1.71 6.18
CA CYS A 24 -1.74 -2.32 6.05
C CYS A 24 -1.65 -3.20 4.81
N VAL A 25 -2.66 -4.04 4.55
CA VAL A 25 -2.71 -4.87 3.33
C VAL A 25 -2.66 -3.98 2.09
N GLY A 26 -3.46 -2.91 2.04
CA GLY A 26 -3.43 -1.94 0.95
C GLY A 26 -2.05 -1.29 0.77
N PHE A 27 -1.43 -0.85 1.87
CA PHE A 27 -0.09 -0.26 1.86
C PHE A 27 1.00 -1.22 1.33
N PHE A 28 0.94 -2.51 1.70
CA PHE A 28 1.89 -3.52 1.22
C PHE A 28 1.56 -4.08 -0.16
N MET A 29 0.34 -3.85 -0.66
CA MET A 29 -0.09 -4.36 -1.96
C MET A 29 0.75 -3.72 -3.08
N PRO A 30 1.33 -4.49 -4.02
CA PRO A 30 2.10 -3.93 -5.13
C PRO A 30 1.25 -3.54 -6.36
N TYR A 31 -0.08 -3.47 -6.22
CA TYR A 31 -1.04 -3.27 -7.31
C TYR A 31 -1.73 -1.91 -7.24
N TRP A 32 -0.99 -0.86 -6.91
CA TRP A 32 -1.53 0.49 -6.92
C TRP A 32 -1.62 1.04 -8.34
N LEU A 33 -0.62 0.70 -9.16
CA LEU A 33 -0.57 1.01 -10.58
C LEU A 33 -0.13 -0.22 -11.36
N LEU A 34 -0.82 -0.55 -12.43
CA LEU A 34 -0.42 -1.59 -13.35
C LEU A 34 -0.14 -0.98 -14.71
N GLY A 35 0.88 -1.50 -15.38
CA GLY A 35 1.09 -1.24 -16.78
C GLY A 35 1.92 -2.32 -17.46
N THR A 36 2.42 -2.01 -18.64
CA THR A 36 3.12 -2.98 -19.48
C THR A 36 4.41 -2.34 -20.00
N GLN A 37 5.50 -3.09 -19.90
CA GLN A 37 6.80 -2.71 -20.46
C GLN A 37 7.41 -3.93 -21.14
N MET A 38 7.92 -3.76 -22.36
CA MET A 38 8.55 -4.86 -23.12
C MET A 38 7.68 -6.15 -23.17
N ASP A 39 6.37 -6.01 -23.42
CA ASP A 39 5.36 -7.09 -23.41
C ASP A 39 5.20 -7.84 -22.07
N LYS A 40 5.75 -7.30 -20.98
CA LYS A 40 5.66 -7.87 -19.63
C LYS A 40 4.80 -6.98 -18.72
N PRO A 41 3.99 -7.60 -17.83
CA PRO A 41 3.22 -6.85 -16.84
C PRO A 41 4.17 -6.25 -15.79
N VAL A 42 4.05 -4.96 -15.56
CA VAL A 42 4.76 -4.24 -14.50
C VAL A 42 3.72 -3.70 -13.51
N SER A 43 4.00 -3.85 -12.22
CA SER A 43 3.16 -3.24 -11.19
C SER A 43 3.99 -2.39 -10.25
N PHE A 44 3.45 -1.21 -9.95
CA PHE A 44 4.01 -0.27 -8.99
C PHE A 44 3.11 -0.23 -7.76
N GLY A 45 3.73 -0.40 -6.61
CA GLY A 45 3.22 0.04 -5.32
C GLY A 45 4.08 1.16 -4.76
N THR A 46 3.64 1.71 -3.64
CA THR A 46 4.36 2.75 -2.88
C THR A 46 5.76 2.30 -2.44
N PHE A 47 5.89 1.07 -1.96
CA PHE A 47 7.16 0.55 -1.41
C PHE A 47 7.73 -0.67 -2.16
N ARG A 48 6.95 -1.26 -3.07
CA ARG A 48 7.32 -2.47 -3.83
C ARG A 48 7.07 -2.24 -5.32
N ARG A 49 7.94 -2.80 -6.15
CA ARG A 49 7.78 -2.88 -7.60
C ARG A 49 7.85 -4.35 -8.00
N CYS A 50 6.94 -4.79 -8.84
CA CYS A 50 7.01 -6.11 -9.47
C CYS A 50 7.34 -5.96 -10.94
N SER A 51 8.23 -6.81 -11.41
CA SER A 51 8.80 -6.77 -12.76
C SER A 51 9.66 -5.53 -12.99
N TYR A 52 10.98 -5.67 -12.87
CA TYR A 52 11.93 -4.59 -13.08
C TYR A 52 13.04 -4.99 -14.05
N PRO A 53 13.56 -4.05 -14.86
CA PRO A 53 14.65 -4.34 -15.78
C PRO A 53 15.95 -4.58 -14.99
N VAL A 54 16.62 -5.69 -15.28
CA VAL A 54 17.96 -6.00 -14.77
C VAL A 54 18.88 -6.14 -15.97
N ARG A 55 20.07 -5.54 -15.89
CA ARG A 55 21.11 -5.78 -16.89
C ARG A 55 21.72 -7.14 -16.62
N ASP A 56 21.52 -8.07 -17.55
CA ASP A 56 22.19 -9.35 -17.54
C ASP A 56 23.60 -9.14 -18.12
N GLU A 57 24.63 -9.25 -17.29
CA GLU A 57 26.03 -9.05 -17.71
C GLU A 57 26.50 -10.12 -18.69
N GLU A 58 25.93 -11.33 -18.61
CA GLU A 58 26.30 -12.48 -19.43
C GLU A 58 25.77 -12.35 -20.86
N ARG A 59 24.60 -11.74 -21.03
CA ARG A 59 23.93 -11.55 -22.34
C ARG A 59 24.07 -10.14 -22.90
N GLN A 60 24.67 -9.20 -22.16
CA GLN A 60 24.73 -7.77 -22.52
C GLN A 60 23.35 -7.18 -22.88
N ALA A 61 22.28 -7.73 -22.31
CA ALA A 61 20.90 -7.41 -22.64
C ALA A 61 20.12 -7.04 -21.39
N THR A 62 19.18 -6.10 -21.51
CA THR A 62 18.28 -5.74 -20.42
C THR A 62 17.12 -6.75 -20.41
N VAL A 63 17.08 -7.61 -19.40
CA VAL A 63 16.01 -8.61 -19.23
C VAL A 63 15.05 -8.12 -18.16
N MET A 64 13.74 -8.28 -18.38
CA MET A 64 12.75 -8.02 -17.33
C MET A 64 12.72 -9.18 -16.35
N LEU A 65 13.10 -8.91 -15.10
CA LEU A 65 13.06 -9.88 -14.02
C LEU A 65 11.63 -9.90 -13.44
N GLU A 66 10.86 -10.96 -13.66
CA GLU A 66 9.47 -11.12 -13.16
C GLU A 66 9.43 -11.48 -11.66
N GLN A 67 10.05 -10.63 -10.83
CA GLN A 67 10.05 -10.76 -9.38
C GLN A 67 9.50 -9.48 -8.73
N CYS A 68 8.89 -9.63 -7.56
CA CYS A 68 8.50 -8.52 -6.71
C CYS A 68 9.63 -8.15 -5.76
N GLY A 69 10.18 -6.95 -5.93
CA GLY A 69 11.28 -6.42 -5.12
C GLY A 69 10.85 -5.20 -4.31
N ARG A 70 11.53 -4.99 -3.19
CA ARG A 70 11.54 -3.69 -2.50
C ARG A 70 12.47 -2.75 -3.26
N TYR A 71 12.14 -1.46 -3.34
CA TYR A 71 13.09 -0.47 -3.86
C TYR A 71 14.41 -0.54 -3.07
N ALA A 72 15.54 -0.59 -3.79
CA ALA A 72 16.88 -0.77 -3.19
C ALA A 72 17.19 0.31 -2.14
N SER A 73 16.74 1.54 -2.38
CA SER A 73 16.83 2.67 -1.46
C SER A 73 15.59 3.55 -1.54
N PHE A 74 15.39 4.42 -0.55
CA PHE A 74 14.29 5.40 -0.57
C PHE A 74 14.41 6.40 -1.73
N ASN A 75 15.64 6.64 -2.21
CA ASN A 75 15.91 7.43 -3.41
C ASN A 75 15.66 6.67 -4.72
N GLY A 76 15.41 5.36 -4.66
CA GLY A 76 15.03 4.54 -5.82
C GLY A 76 13.54 4.61 -6.16
N ILE A 77 12.74 5.34 -5.38
CA ILE A 77 11.32 5.60 -5.67
C ILE A 77 11.27 6.71 -6.74
N PRO A 78 10.55 6.50 -7.86
CA PRO A 78 10.65 7.32 -9.08
C PRO A 78 10.28 8.79 -8.86
N SER A 79 9.28 9.06 -8.03
CA SER A 79 8.78 10.43 -7.78
C SER A 79 8.83 10.82 -6.31
N LEU A 80 8.97 12.11 -6.03
CA LEU A 80 8.98 12.64 -4.66
C LEU A 80 7.59 12.47 -4.01
N GLU A 81 6.55 12.58 -4.81
CA GLU A 81 5.14 12.42 -4.46
C GLU A 81 4.90 11.01 -3.93
N TRP A 82 5.47 9.98 -4.56
CA TRP A 82 5.35 8.60 -4.08
C TRP A 82 6.16 8.34 -2.81
N ARG A 83 7.31 9.03 -2.63
CA ARG A 83 8.08 8.99 -1.37
C ARG A 83 7.26 9.57 -0.23
N ILE A 84 6.66 10.74 -0.43
CA ILE A 84 5.80 11.38 0.56
C ILE A 84 4.59 10.50 0.83
N CYS A 85 3.90 10.01 -0.22
CA CYS A 85 2.78 9.06 -0.11
C CYS A 85 3.14 7.85 0.75
N THR A 86 4.32 7.28 0.55
CA THR A 86 4.79 6.11 1.32
C THR A 86 4.94 6.44 2.80
N VAL A 87 5.54 7.59 3.12
CA VAL A 87 5.73 8.03 4.50
C VAL A 87 4.40 8.35 5.17
N VAL A 88 3.53 9.14 4.53
CA VAL A 88 2.25 9.53 5.16
C VAL A 88 1.31 8.35 5.34
N THR A 89 1.19 7.46 4.34
CA THR A 89 0.35 6.25 4.45
C THR A 89 0.94 5.27 5.45
N GLY A 90 2.27 5.11 5.49
CA GLY A 90 2.97 4.26 6.45
C GLY A 90 2.78 4.73 7.90
N VAL A 91 2.94 6.04 8.16
CA VAL A 91 2.68 6.63 9.49
C VAL A 91 1.21 6.46 9.87
N GLY A 92 0.28 6.72 8.95
CA GLY A 92 -1.15 6.52 9.19
C GLY A 92 -1.49 5.07 9.55
N CYS A 93 -0.93 4.10 8.83
CA CYS A 93 -1.09 2.67 9.16
C CYS A 93 -0.53 2.34 10.57
N GLY A 94 0.63 2.89 10.92
CA GLY A 94 1.22 2.74 12.25
C GLY A 94 0.33 3.28 13.37
N LEU A 95 -0.26 4.47 13.17
CA LEU A 95 -1.21 5.06 14.12
C LEU A 95 -2.49 4.22 14.26
N LEU A 96 -3.04 3.70 13.15
CA LEU A 96 -4.22 2.82 13.19
C LEU A 96 -3.91 1.49 13.89
N LEU A 97 -2.74 0.91 13.68
CA LEU A 97 -2.29 -0.30 14.38
C LEU A 97 -2.14 -0.04 15.88
N LEU A 98 -1.55 1.09 16.28
CA LEU A 98 -1.44 1.46 17.68
C LEU A 98 -2.82 1.54 18.33
N VAL A 99 -3.78 2.21 17.68
CA VAL A 99 -5.17 2.28 18.16
C VAL A 99 -5.81 0.89 18.25
N ALA A 100 -5.68 0.06 17.21
CA ALA A 100 -6.22 -1.29 17.22
C ALA A 100 -5.64 -2.15 18.36
N LEU A 101 -4.33 -2.08 18.61
CA LEU A 101 -3.68 -2.79 19.71
C LEU A 101 -4.16 -2.28 21.07
N THR A 102 -4.27 -0.97 21.26
CA THR A 102 -4.81 -0.41 22.52
C THR A 102 -6.28 -0.81 22.74
N ALA A 103 -7.08 -0.89 21.67
CA ALA A 103 -8.45 -1.35 21.74
C ALA A 103 -8.56 -2.83 22.13
N LEU A 104 -7.70 -3.68 21.56
CA LEU A 104 -7.61 -5.11 21.92
C LEU A 104 -7.18 -5.30 23.38
N MET A 105 -6.18 -4.56 23.84
CA MET A 105 -5.77 -4.59 25.26
C MET A 105 -6.91 -4.16 26.19
N GLY A 106 -7.71 -3.16 25.78
CA GLY A 106 -8.92 -2.76 26.50
C GLY A 106 -9.98 -3.87 26.58
N CYS A 107 -10.13 -4.70 25.54
CA CYS A 107 -11.03 -5.87 25.57
C CYS A 107 -10.56 -6.95 26.57
N CYS A 108 -9.25 -7.10 26.77
CA CYS A 108 -8.67 -8.07 27.69
C CYS A 108 -8.59 -7.57 29.14
N ILE A 109 -8.46 -6.25 29.33
CA ILE A 109 -8.29 -5.61 30.64
C ILE A 109 -9.33 -4.49 30.75
N SER A 110 -10.42 -4.79 31.43
CA SER A 110 -11.61 -3.93 31.46
C SER A 110 -11.41 -2.55 32.13
N ASP A 111 -10.33 -2.36 32.88
CA ASP A 111 -9.99 -1.09 33.56
C ASP A 111 -9.07 -0.16 32.74
N LEU A 112 -8.58 -0.60 31.57
CA LEU A 112 -7.70 0.23 30.74
C LEU A 112 -8.44 1.28 29.91
N ILE A 113 -9.72 1.08 29.57
CA ILE A 113 -10.42 1.92 28.60
C ILE A 113 -11.32 2.96 29.29
N SER A 114 -10.70 4.07 29.67
CA SER A 114 -11.42 5.25 30.19
C SER A 114 -12.01 6.10 29.06
N ARG A 115 -13.02 6.93 29.36
CA ARG A 115 -13.61 7.90 28.40
C ARG A 115 -12.56 8.81 27.76
N THR A 116 -11.53 9.19 28.50
CA THR A 116 -10.43 10.02 28.01
C THR A 116 -9.58 9.27 26.99
N ILE A 117 -9.25 8.01 27.27
CA ILE A 117 -8.44 7.16 26.39
C ILE A 117 -9.21 6.87 25.09
N GLY A 118 -10.51 6.60 25.17
CA GLY A 118 -11.36 6.45 23.98
C GLY A 118 -11.40 7.70 23.11
N ARG A 119 -11.44 8.90 23.71
CA ARG A 119 -11.37 10.17 22.96
C ARG A 119 -10.01 10.39 22.28
N VAL A 120 -8.92 10.14 23.00
CA VAL A 120 -7.56 10.26 22.45
C VAL A 120 -7.35 9.24 21.33
N ALA A 121 -7.75 7.99 21.53
CA ALA A 121 -7.66 6.93 20.52
C ALA A 121 -8.50 7.26 19.27
N GLY A 122 -9.70 7.80 19.44
CA GLY A 122 -10.51 8.29 18.33
C GLY A 122 -9.85 9.45 17.58
N GLY A 123 -9.20 10.37 18.29
CA GLY A 123 -8.42 11.45 17.67
C GLY A 123 -7.22 10.93 16.87
N ILE A 124 -6.46 9.98 17.42
CA ILE A 124 -5.35 9.32 16.72
C ILE A 124 -5.86 8.57 15.49
N GLN A 125 -6.99 7.86 15.60
CA GLN A 125 -7.61 7.14 14.51
C GLN A 125 -8.05 8.09 13.38
N PHE A 126 -8.61 9.24 13.72
CA PHE A 126 -8.97 10.28 12.75
C PHE A 126 -7.74 10.84 12.03
N VAL A 127 -6.68 11.18 12.77
CA VAL A 127 -5.41 11.64 12.16
C VAL A 127 -4.80 10.56 11.27
N GLY A 128 -4.79 9.30 11.72
CA GLY A 128 -4.30 8.17 10.91
C GLY A 128 -5.09 7.99 9.61
N GLY A 129 -6.41 8.13 9.67
CA GLY A 129 -7.28 8.10 8.48
C GLY A 129 -7.01 9.25 7.51
N LEU A 130 -6.81 10.47 8.01
CA LEU A 130 -6.44 11.62 7.18
C LEU A 130 -5.09 11.43 6.50
N LEU A 131 -4.10 10.88 7.20
CA LEU A 131 -2.78 10.61 6.63
C LEU A 131 -2.85 9.57 5.51
N ILE A 132 -3.56 8.46 5.72
CA ILE A 132 -3.78 7.44 4.68
C ILE A 132 -4.54 8.04 3.48
N GLY A 133 -5.62 8.79 3.74
CA GLY A 133 -6.39 9.45 2.71
C GLY A 133 -5.55 10.43 1.88
N SER A 134 -4.71 11.22 2.54
CA SER A 134 -3.78 12.14 1.88
C SER A 134 -2.75 11.40 1.02
N GLY A 135 -2.20 10.27 1.49
CA GLY A 135 -1.29 9.45 0.69
C GLY A 135 -1.96 8.88 -0.55
N CYS A 136 -3.18 8.34 -0.42
CA CYS A 136 -3.96 7.88 -1.56
C CYS A 136 -4.25 9.00 -2.57
N ALA A 137 -4.48 10.23 -2.11
CA ALA A 137 -4.69 11.39 -2.98
C ALA A 137 -3.39 11.92 -3.63
N LEU A 138 -2.24 11.73 -2.97
CA LEU A 138 -0.93 12.09 -3.50
C LEU A 138 -0.42 11.09 -4.54
N TYR A 139 -0.83 9.82 -4.46
CA TYR A 139 -0.34 8.77 -5.36
C TYR A 139 -0.53 9.08 -6.86
N PRO A 140 -1.68 9.59 -7.32
CA PRO A 140 -1.89 9.96 -8.72
C PRO A 140 -1.10 11.18 -9.20
N LEU A 141 -0.57 12.00 -8.29
CA LEU A 141 0.27 13.14 -8.66
C LEU A 141 1.62 12.67 -9.20
N GLY A 142 2.12 11.52 -8.77
CA GLY A 142 3.40 10.98 -9.27
C GLY A 142 3.29 10.20 -10.60
N TRP A 143 2.13 10.22 -11.27
CA TRP A 143 1.93 9.54 -12.56
C TRP A 143 2.60 10.24 -13.74
N ASP A 144 3.09 11.47 -13.55
CA ASP A 144 3.86 12.24 -14.52
C ASP A 144 5.34 11.82 -14.62
N SER A 145 5.79 10.91 -13.75
CA SER A 145 7.17 10.41 -13.76
C SER A 145 7.51 9.66 -15.06
N GLU A 146 8.76 9.78 -15.49
CA GLU A 146 9.26 9.15 -16.72
C GLU A 146 9.06 7.63 -16.69
N GLU A 147 9.23 6.98 -15.53
CA GLU A 147 9.01 5.54 -15.40
C GLU A 147 7.55 5.13 -15.63
N VAL A 148 6.60 5.98 -15.23
CA VAL A 148 5.16 5.75 -15.45
C VAL A 148 4.81 6.02 -16.90
N GLN A 149 5.31 7.10 -17.51
CA GLN A 149 5.08 7.41 -18.92
C GLN A 149 5.62 6.31 -19.85
N GLN A 150 6.76 5.72 -19.52
CA GLN A 150 7.28 4.59 -20.29
C GLN A 150 6.39 3.35 -20.16
N THR A 151 5.77 3.14 -19.00
CA THR A 151 4.98 1.93 -18.70
C THR A 151 3.49 2.04 -19.05
N CYS A 152 2.96 3.25 -19.02
CA CYS A 152 1.54 3.58 -19.20
C CYS A 152 1.29 4.43 -20.45
N ASN A 153 2.27 4.50 -21.36
CA ASN A 153 2.33 5.31 -22.57
C ASN A 153 2.62 6.80 -22.30
N ASN A 154 3.26 7.48 -23.26
CA ASN A 154 3.78 8.85 -23.17
C ASN A 154 2.72 9.96 -23.04
N SER A 155 1.48 9.60 -22.71
CA SER A 155 0.36 10.51 -22.45
C SER A 155 -0.16 10.37 -21.02
N SER A 156 0.55 9.69 -20.12
CA SER A 156 0.20 9.72 -18.70
C SER A 156 0.57 11.08 -18.10
N ASP A 157 -0.43 11.71 -17.48
CA ASP A 157 -0.33 13.00 -16.80
C ASP A 157 -0.92 12.85 -15.39
N GLN A 158 -0.76 13.84 -14.53
CA GLN A 158 -1.31 13.81 -13.17
C GLN A 158 -2.82 13.50 -13.20
N PHE A 159 -3.23 12.48 -12.45
CA PHE A 159 -4.61 11.93 -12.46
C PHE A 159 -5.11 11.35 -13.79
N GLN A 160 -4.28 11.27 -14.84
CA GLN A 160 -4.64 10.65 -16.12
C GLN A 160 -3.68 9.52 -16.46
N LEU A 161 -4.14 8.29 -16.25
CA LEU A 161 -3.48 7.12 -16.82
C LEU A 161 -3.78 7.09 -18.32
N GLY A 162 -2.74 7.05 -19.16
CA GLY A 162 -2.88 6.89 -20.61
C GLY A 162 -3.78 5.70 -20.95
N LYS A 163 -4.38 5.69 -22.16
CA LYS A 163 -5.36 4.66 -22.58
C LYS A 163 -4.74 3.25 -22.57
N MET A 164 -4.86 2.55 -21.44
CA MET A 164 -4.72 1.10 -21.40
C MET A 164 -6.06 0.44 -21.70
N SER A 165 -6.04 -0.52 -22.63
CA SER A 165 -7.18 -1.40 -22.90
C SER A 165 -7.59 -2.14 -21.61
N SER A 166 -8.88 -2.13 -21.27
CA SER A 166 -9.42 -2.79 -20.07
C SER A 166 -9.13 -4.30 -20.00
N ARG A 167 -8.93 -4.95 -21.17
CA ARG A 167 -8.53 -6.37 -21.26
C ARG A 167 -7.09 -6.60 -20.83
N GLU A 168 -6.20 -5.65 -21.15
CA GLU A 168 -4.79 -5.70 -20.75
C GLU A 168 -4.68 -5.66 -19.23
N ILE A 169 -5.49 -4.80 -18.59
CA ILE A 169 -5.52 -4.60 -17.14
C ILE A 169 -5.95 -5.89 -16.41
N HIS A 170 -7.00 -6.58 -16.86
CA HIS A 170 -7.42 -7.82 -16.20
C HIS A 170 -6.38 -8.94 -16.31
N HIS A 171 -5.75 -9.07 -17.49
CA HIS A 171 -4.76 -10.10 -17.72
C HIS A 171 -3.44 -9.82 -16.98
N THR A 172 -3.05 -8.54 -16.89
CA THR A 172 -1.89 -8.10 -16.09
C THR A 172 -2.15 -8.24 -14.59
N THR A 173 -3.32 -7.85 -14.06
CA THR A 173 -3.67 -8.05 -12.64
C THR A 173 -3.65 -9.51 -12.23
N ALA A 174 -4.23 -10.40 -13.04
CA ALA A 174 -4.26 -11.83 -12.74
C ALA A 174 -2.87 -12.50 -12.80
N ARG A 175 -1.96 -12.02 -13.66
CA ARG A 175 -0.55 -12.48 -13.69
C ARG A 175 0.24 -11.91 -12.53
N ALA A 176 0.06 -10.63 -12.22
CA ALA A 176 0.76 -9.97 -11.13
C ALA A 176 0.38 -10.63 -9.79
N GLN A 177 -0.91 -10.91 -9.54
CA GLN A 177 -1.39 -11.66 -8.38
C GLN A 177 -0.68 -13.01 -8.22
N ARG A 178 -0.51 -13.78 -9.29
CA ARG A 178 0.22 -15.06 -9.25
C ARG A 178 1.68 -14.90 -8.84
N LEU A 179 2.36 -13.87 -9.33
CA LEU A 179 3.76 -13.58 -8.96
C LEU A 179 3.88 -13.23 -7.48
N ASN A 180 2.93 -12.48 -6.92
CA ASN A 180 2.93 -12.15 -5.49
C ASN A 180 2.70 -13.40 -4.61
N TYR A 181 1.74 -14.26 -4.96
CA TYR A 181 1.58 -15.55 -4.28
C TYR A 181 2.86 -16.38 -4.32
N ALA A 182 3.53 -16.46 -5.48
CA ALA A 182 4.80 -17.18 -5.61
C ALA A 182 5.91 -16.58 -4.74
N SER A 183 6.01 -15.24 -4.67
CA SER A 183 7.01 -14.56 -3.81
C SER A 183 6.71 -14.65 -2.31
N MET A 184 5.44 -14.78 -1.90
CA MET A 184 5.08 -15.06 -0.51
C MET A 184 5.38 -16.50 -0.07
N LEU A 185 5.57 -17.42 -1.03
CA LEU A 185 5.86 -18.84 -0.80
C LEU A 185 7.37 -19.16 -0.77
N GLN A 186 8.24 -18.19 -1.04
CA GLN A 186 9.68 -18.36 -0.91
C GLN A 186 10.15 -17.84 0.46
N PRO A 187 10.73 -18.71 1.32
CA PRO A 187 11.17 -18.37 2.67
C PRO A 187 12.40 -17.47 2.72
#